data_AF-A0A2H5TDQ1-F1
#
_entry.id   AF-A0A2H5TDQ1-F1
#
_cell.length_a   1.000
_cell.length_b   1.000
_cell.length_c   1.000
_cell.angle_alpha   90.00
_cell.angle_beta   90.00
_cell.angle_gamma   90.00
#
_symmetry.space_group_name_H-M   'P 1'
#
loop_
_entity.id
_entity.type
_entity.pdbx_description
1 polymer ?
#
loop_
_entity_poly.entity_id
_entity_poly.type
_entity_poly.pdbx_seq_one_letter_code
_entity_poly.pdbx_strand_id
1 'polypeptide(L)'
;MPTTNNSEHRITQLEQQVQSLLDSVKTLQEGKSKVDSTIADIHHNHNLMSSSLHDITTRLDKYDTIIQHLTTNINLLSQEKIAQSKDRSIKSSKRTSPYEQSSYRAAKTRYNLRNNKQGNITAEDSEQPLATDEDTDAPNDTVISDGAVFEGIIDELSNTTPTETKFSVKSYNPLNLLPQFNATR
;
A
#
# COMPACT_ATOMS: atom_id res chain seq x y z
N MET A 1 -52.29 21.44 71.20
CA MET A 1 -51.04 20.71 70.89
C MET A 1 -51.13 20.17 69.47
N PRO A 2 -50.57 20.87 68.45
CA PRO A 2 -50.63 20.47 67.04
C PRO A 2 -49.28 19.98 66.45
N THR A 3 -48.26 19.79 67.29
CA THR A 3 -46.86 19.58 66.85
C THR A 3 -46.56 18.18 66.33
N THR A 4 -47.24 17.15 66.82
CA THR A 4 -47.03 15.74 66.45
C THR A 4 -47.34 15.45 64.99
N ASN A 5 -48.38 16.07 64.45
CA ASN A 5 -48.82 15.85 63.07
C ASN A 5 -47.83 16.43 62.03
N ASN A 6 -47.13 17.51 62.39
CA ASN A 6 -46.11 18.12 61.54
C ASN A 6 -44.81 17.27 61.52
N SER A 7 -44.41 16.74 62.68
CA SER A 7 -43.25 15.84 62.76
C SER A 7 -43.45 14.54 61.98
N GLU A 8 -44.63 13.92 62.06
CA GLU A 8 -44.94 12.70 61.31
C GLU A 8 -44.87 12.94 59.79
N HIS A 9 -45.47 14.03 59.31
CA HIS A 9 -45.42 14.35 57.88
C HIS A 9 -43.99 14.58 57.38
N ARG A 10 -43.15 15.23 58.19
CA ARG A 10 -41.75 15.45 57.86
C ARG A 10 -40.91 14.17 57.87
N ILE A 11 -41.23 13.23 58.76
CA ILE A 11 -40.60 11.89 58.78
C ILE A 11 -40.92 11.15 57.48
N THR A 12 -42.18 11.10 57.07
CA THR A 12 -42.58 10.44 55.81
C THR A 12 -41.91 11.06 54.59
N GLN A 13 -41.79 12.39 54.54
CA GLN A 13 -41.05 13.07 53.46
C GLN A 13 -39.58 12.68 53.43
N LEU A 14 -38.92 12.61 54.60
CA LEU A 14 -37.52 12.20 54.70
C LEU A 14 -37.33 10.74 54.27
N GLU A 15 -38.22 9.83 54.67
CA GLU A 15 -38.19 8.43 54.25
C GLU A 15 -38.29 8.30 52.72
N GLN A 16 -39.19 9.08 52.10
CA GLN A 16 -39.35 9.08 50.64
C GLN A 16 -38.12 9.66 49.92
N GLN A 17 -37.49 10.70 50.48
CA GLN A 17 -36.22 11.24 49.96
C GLN A 17 -35.09 10.23 50.07
N VAL A 18 -34.97 9.52 51.21
CA VAL A 18 -33.95 8.48 51.41
C VAL A 18 -34.16 7.33 50.43
N GLN A 19 -35.40 6.91 50.20
CA GLN A 19 -35.69 5.85 49.24
C GLN A 19 -35.32 6.27 47.81
N SER A 20 -35.69 7.49 47.40
CA SER A 20 -35.34 8.04 46.08
C SER A 20 -33.82 8.14 45.88
N LEU A 21 -33.10 8.51 46.95
CA LEU A 21 -31.64 8.56 46.94
C LEU A 21 -31.03 7.15 46.81
N LEU A 22 -31.56 6.17 47.53
CA LEU A 22 -31.09 4.78 47.46
C LEU A 22 -31.24 4.21 46.06
N ASP A 23 -32.39 4.43 45.42
CA ASP A 23 -32.63 3.98 44.05
C ASP A 23 -31.67 4.67 43.06
N SER A 24 -31.44 5.97 43.23
CA SER A 24 -30.48 6.73 42.41
C SER A 24 -29.04 6.21 42.55
N VAL A 25 -28.61 5.91 43.78
CA VAL A 25 -27.28 5.33 44.06
C VAL A 25 -27.14 3.96 43.40
N LYS A 26 -28.19 3.12 43.48
CA LYS A 26 -28.20 1.81 42.83
C LYS A 26 -28.04 1.93 41.31
N THR A 27 -28.82 2.80 40.68
CA THR A 27 -28.70 3.06 39.23
C THR A 27 -27.32 3.57 38.83
N LEU A 28 -26.74 4.48 39.63
CA LEU A 28 -25.37 4.96 39.39
C LEU A 28 -24.33 3.84 39.51
N GLN A 29 -24.51 2.92 40.45
CA GLN A 29 -23.58 1.81 40.67
C GLN A 29 -23.66 0.75 39.55
N GLU A 30 -24.86 0.47 39.05
CA GLU A 30 -25.06 -0.36 37.85
C GLU A 30 -24.44 0.31 36.62
N GLY A 31 -24.67 1.61 36.44
CA GLY A 31 -24.07 2.41 35.37
C GLY A 31 -22.53 2.37 35.42
N LYS A 32 -21.94 2.56 36.60
CA LYS A 32 -20.50 2.45 36.82
C LYS A 32 -19.97 1.07 36.41
N SER A 33 -20.63 0.00 36.82
CA SER A 33 -20.21 -1.37 36.51
C SER A 33 -20.19 -1.64 34.99
N LYS A 34 -21.17 -1.09 34.26
CA LYS A 34 -21.22 -1.18 32.79
C LYS A 34 -20.08 -0.40 32.12
N VAL A 35 -19.79 0.80 32.62
CA VAL A 35 -18.68 1.62 32.13
C VAL A 35 -17.35 0.93 32.38
N ASP A 36 -17.13 0.40 33.58
CA ASP A 36 -15.90 -0.33 33.93
C ASP A 36 -15.67 -1.55 33.01
N SER A 37 -16.73 -2.31 32.70
CA SER A 37 -16.64 -3.42 31.73
C SER A 37 -16.27 -2.94 30.33
N THR A 38 -16.90 -1.86 29.86
CA THR A 38 -16.62 -1.29 28.53
C THR A 38 -15.18 -0.78 28.44
N ILE A 39 -14.67 -0.18 29.51
CA ILE A 39 -13.28 0.27 29.62
C ILE A 39 -12.32 -0.94 29.56
N ALA A 40 -12.63 -2.03 30.26
CA ALA A 40 -11.82 -3.24 30.20
C ALA A 40 -11.76 -3.83 28.78
N ASP A 41 -12.89 -3.88 28.07
CA ASP A 41 -12.97 -4.35 26.69
C ASP A 41 -12.15 -3.46 25.75
N ILE A 42 -12.23 -2.13 25.91
CA ILE A 42 -11.43 -1.17 25.14
C ILE A 42 -9.94 -1.39 25.39
N HIS A 43 -9.51 -1.56 26.64
CA HIS A 43 -8.11 -1.84 26.97
C HIS A 43 -7.61 -3.14 26.34
N HIS A 44 -8.43 -4.19 26.37
CA HIS A 44 -8.09 -5.46 25.74
C HIS A 44 -7.89 -5.30 24.23
N ASN A 45 -8.84 -4.65 23.55
CA ASN A 45 -8.78 -4.40 22.11
C ASN A 45 -7.58 -3.52 21.72
N HIS A 46 -7.28 -2.48 22.51
CA HIS A 46 -6.10 -1.66 22.33
C HIS A 46 -4.82 -2.50 22.38
N ASN A 47 -4.71 -3.42 23.34
CA ASN A 47 -3.54 -4.29 23.46
C ASN A 47 -3.40 -5.24 22.26
N LEU A 48 -4.51 -5.82 21.79
CA LEU A 48 -4.51 -6.66 20.58
C LEU A 48 -4.06 -5.87 19.35
N MET A 49 -4.59 -4.65 19.17
CA MET A 49 -4.20 -3.78 18.06
C MET A 49 -2.73 -3.37 18.14
N SER A 50 -2.25 -3.03 19.34
CA SER A 50 -0.84 -2.69 19.57
C SER A 50 0.09 -3.87 19.24
N SER A 51 -0.29 -5.10 19.60
CA SER A 51 0.48 -6.30 19.25
C SER A 51 0.50 -6.53 17.73
N SER A 52 -0.65 -6.40 17.06
CA SER A 52 -0.75 -6.53 15.61
C SER A 52 0.09 -5.49 14.87
N LEU A 53 0.08 -4.23 15.33
CA LEU A 53 0.92 -3.17 14.79
C LEU A 53 2.40 -3.49 14.95
N HIS A 54 2.81 -4.00 16.11
CA HIS A 54 4.19 -4.41 16.35
C HIS A 54 4.66 -5.52 15.39
N ASP A 55 3.81 -6.52 15.14
CA ASP A 55 4.10 -7.59 14.18
C ASP A 55 4.24 -7.06 12.75
N ILE A 56 3.39 -6.09 12.36
CA ILE A 56 3.47 -5.41 11.07
C ILE A 56 4.79 -4.64 10.94
N THR A 57 5.16 -3.84 11.95
CA THR A 57 6.42 -3.09 11.97
C THR A 57 7.62 -4.03 11.82
N THR A 58 7.65 -5.13 12.58
CA THR A 58 8.73 -6.13 12.49
C THR A 58 8.81 -6.76 11.10
N ARG A 59 7.68 -6.96 10.42
CA ARG A 59 7.66 -7.50 9.06
C ARG A 59 8.14 -6.47 8.03
N LEU A 60 7.82 -5.18 8.23
CA LEU A 60 8.34 -4.10 7.38
C LEU A 60 9.87 -4.00 7.46
N ASP A 61 10.45 -4.06 8.65
CA ASP A 61 11.91 -4.04 8.84
C ASP A 61 12.62 -5.18 8.06
N LYS A 62 11.99 -6.36 8.01
CA LYS A 62 12.48 -7.50 7.23
C LYS A 62 12.43 -7.22 5.73
N TYR A 63 11.35 -6.60 5.25
CA TYR A 63 11.23 -6.24 3.83
C TYR A 63 12.24 -5.17 3.44
N ASP A 64 12.49 -4.17 4.29
CA ASP A 64 13.53 -3.16 4.05
C ASP A 64 14.91 -3.80 3.93
N THR A 65 15.22 -4.77 4.81
CA THR A 65 16.47 -5.54 4.75
C THR A 65 16.58 -6.32 3.42
N ILE A 66 15.51 -6.98 2.98
CA ILE A 66 15.49 -7.72 1.71
C ILE A 66 15.70 -6.77 0.53
N ILE A 67 15.00 -5.64 0.52
CA ILE A 67 15.12 -4.63 -0.53
C ILE A 67 16.57 -4.13 -0.59
N GLN A 68 17.18 -3.80 0.56
CA GLN A 68 18.57 -3.35 0.62
C GLN A 68 19.56 -4.39 0.06
N HIS A 69 19.37 -5.67 0.38
CA HIS A 69 20.19 -6.76 -0.17
C HIS A 69 20.03 -6.87 -1.69
N LEU A 70 18.81 -6.81 -2.20
CA LEU A 70 18.53 -6.86 -3.65
C LEU A 70 19.15 -5.66 -4.37
N THR A 71 18.99 -4.45 -3.84
CA THR A 71 19.62 -3.23 -4.38
C THR A 71 21.14 -3.37 -4.44
N THR A 72 21.75 -3.88 -3.38
CA THR A 72 23.20 -4.11 -3.32
C THR A 72 23.64 -5.11 -4.39
N ASN A 73 22.95 -6.24 -4.53
CA ASN A 73 23.27 -7.26 -5.53
C ASN A 73 23.12 -6.72 -6.96
N ILE A 74 22.06 -5.97 -7.24
CA ILE A 74 21.86 -5.32 -8.55
C ILE A 74 23.01 -4.37 -8.87
N ASN A 75 23.43 -3.56 -7.89
CA ASN A 75 24.56 -2.63 -8.07
C ASN A 75 25.87 -3.37 -8.35
N LEU A 76 26.15 -4.47 -7.65
CA LEU A 76 27.34 -5.31 -7.88
C LEU A 76 27.32 -5.94 -9.28
N LEU A 77 26.20 -6.53 -9.69
CA LEU A 77 26.04 -7.13 -11.01
C LEU A 77 26.17 -6.09 -12.14
N SER A 78 25.62 -4.89 -11.93
CA SER A 78 25.76 -3.77 -12.86
C SER A 78 27.23 -3.36 -13.04
N GLN A 79 27.98 -3.22 -11.94
CA GLN A 79 29.41 -2.93 -11.99
C GLN A 79 30.23 -4.04 -12.65
N GLU A 80 29.93 -5.30 -12.34
CA GLU A 80 30.60 -6.45 -12.97
C GLU A 80 30.38 -6.46 -14.49
N LYS A 81 29.14 -6.24 -14.95
CA LYS A 81 28.82 -6.16 -16.37
C LYS A 81 29.58 -5.02 -17.07
N ILE A 82 29.69 -3.87 -16.41
CA ILE A 82 30.48 -2.74 -16.93
C ILE A 82 31.96 -3.14 -17.05
N ALA A 83 32.54 -3.75 -16.01
CA ALA A 83 33.93 -4.22 -16.01
C ALA A 83 34.20 -5.25 -17.14
N GLN A 84 33.34 -6.27 -17.28
CA GLN A 84 33.45 -7.28 -18.35
C GLN A 84 33.35 -6.68 -19.76
N SER A 85 32.53 -5.64 -19.95
CA SER A 85 32.39 -4.98 -21.26
C SER A 85 33.63 -4.16 -21.63
N LYS A 86 34.35 -3.61 -20.64
CA LYS A 86 35.60 -2.87 -20.83
C LYS A 86 36.73 -3.79 -21.27
N ASP A 87 36.83 -4.99 -20.69
CA ASP A 87 37.87 -5.97 -21.06
C ASP A 87 37.69 -6.53 -22.49
N ARG A 88 36.44 -6.67 -22.96
CA ARG A 88 36.17 -7.11 -24.35
C ARG A 88 36.34 -5.99 -25.39
N SER A 89 36.33 -4.72 -24.98
CA SER A 89 36.41 -3.55 -25.87
C SER A 89 37.85 -3.05 -26.09
N ILE A 90 38.84 -3.94 -26.13
CA ILE A 90 40.12 -3.59 -26.76
C ILE A 90 39.95 -3.84 -28.25
N LYS A 91 39.38 -2.87 -28.97
CA LYS A 91 39.48 -2.85 -30.43
C LYS A 91 40.96 -2.92 -30.76
N SER A 92 41.42 -4.03 -31.34
CA SER A 92 42.77 -4.12 -31.86
C SER A 92 42.98 -2.93 -32.80
N SER A 93 43.98 -2.09 -32.49
CA SER A 93 44.37 -0.99 -33.35
C SER A 93 44.49 -1.54 -34.77
N LYS A 94 43.72 -0.99 -35.72
CA LYS A 94 43.66 -1.50 -37.10
C LYS A 94 45.10 -1.57 -37.61
N ARG A 95 45.63 -2.79 -37.74
CA ARG A 95 46.86 -3.03 -38.49
C ARG A 95 46.60 -2.49 -39.88
N THR A 96 47.29 -1.42 -40.26
CA THR A 96 47.29 -0.93 -41.65
C THR A 96 47.60 -2.12 -42.54
N SER A 97 46.71 -2.43 -43.47
CA SER A 97 46.93 -3.60 -44.32
C SER A 97 48.20 -3.36 -45.16
N PRO A 98 48.99 -4.39 -45.50
CA PRO A 98 50.20 -4.23 -46.31
C PRO A 98 49.96 -3.48 -47.63
N TYR A 99 48.72 -3.52 -48.15
CA TYR A 99 48.32 -2.80 -49.35
C TYR A 99 48.26 -1.27 -49.15
N GLU A 100 47.95 -0.79 -47.94
CA GLU A 100 47.91 0.64 -47.61
C GLU A 100 49.29 1.31 -47.61
N GLN A 101 50.37 0.51 -47.52
CA GLN A 101 51.76 0.98 -47.55
C GLN A 101 52.39 0.89 -48.94
N SER A 102 51.66 0.34 -49.93
CA SER A 102 52.20 0.14 -51.27
C SER A 102 52.21 1.42 -52.10
N SER A 103 53.10 1.45 -53.10
CA SER A 103 53.23 2.47 -54.14
C SER A 103 51.92 2.86 -54.83
N TYR A 104 50.88 2.02 -54.72
CA TYR A 104 49.54 2.28 -55.21
C TYR A 104 48.90 3.53 -54.59
N ARG A 105 49.05 3.77 -53.28
CA ARG A 105 48.52 5.01 -52.66
C ARG A 105 49.30 6.24 -53.13
N ALA A 106 50.63 6.12 -53.21
CA ALA A 106 51.50 7.19 -53.71
C ALA A 106 51.14 7.57 -55.16
N ALA A 107 50.92 6.58 -56.02
CA ALA A 107 50.46 6.80 -57.39
C ALA A 107 49.06 7.43 -57.42
N LYS A 108 48.10 6.92 -56.64
CA LYS A 108 46.74 7.47 -56.59
C LYS A 108 46.69 8.94 -56.11
N THR A 109 47.56 9.32 -55.18
CA THR A 109 47.71 10.71 -54.71
C THR A 109 48.44 11.57 -55.75
N ARG A 110 49.50 11.07 -56.39
CA ARG A 110 50.26 11.81 -57.42
C ARG A 110 49.40 12.18 -58.63
N TYR A 111 48.51 11.30 -59.05
CA TYR A 111 47.69 11.49 -60.24
C TYR A 111 46.32 12.12 -59.95
N ASN A 112 46.05 12.58 -58.72
CA ASN A 112 44.77 13.17 -58.32
C ASN A 112 43.56 12.40 -58.91
N LEU A 113 43.56 11.06 -58.88
CA LEU A 113 42.36 10.27 -59.18
C LEU A 113 41.39 10.38 -57.99
N ARG A 114 40.93 11.60 -57.77
CA ARG A 114 39.83 11.99 -56.91
C ARG A 114 38.59 11.61 -57.70
N ASN A 115 37.88 10.61 -57.19
CA ASN A 115 36.54 10.28 -57.67
C ASN A 115 35.74 11.58 -57.83
N ASN A 116 35.19 11.80 -59.02
CA ASN A 116 34.23 12.86 -59.25
C ASN A 116 32.92 12.49 -58.54
N LYS A 117 32.79 12.91 -57.28
CA LYS A 117 31.52 13.32 -56.69
C LYS A 117 31.79 14.62 -55.97
N GLN A 118 31.75 15.71 -56.73
CA GLN A 118 31.59 17.07 -56.18
C GLN A 118 30.36 17.10 -55.28
N GLY A 119 30.54 17.62 -54.07
CA GLY A 119 29.44 18.12 -53.27
C GLY A 119 28.94 19.46 -53.84
N ASN A 120 27.65 19.71 -53.65
CA ASN A 120 26.99 21.00 -53.50
C ASN A 120 25.74 20.70 -52.67
N ILE A 121 25.67 21.04 -51.38
CA ILE A 121 24.98 22.23 -50.83
C ILE A 121 23.86 22.78 -51.74
N THR A 122 22.60 22.72 -51.28
CA THR A 122 21.56 23.80 -51.26
C THR A 122 20.14 23.24 -51.06
N ALA A 123 19.48 23.71 -49.98
CA ALA A 123 18.03 23.90 -49.72
C ALA A 123 17.05 22.69 -49.67
N GLU A 124 16.59 22.36 -48.45
CA GLU A 124 15.22 22.56 -47.92
C GLU A 124 15.36 22.50 -46.38
N ASP A 125 15.13 23.59 -45.63
CA ASP A 125 13.84 23.97 -44.99
C ASP A 125 13.33 22.84 -44.07
N SER A 126 13.30 22.88 -42.74
CA SER A 126 13.06 23.98 -41.79
C SER A 126 13.56 23.53 -40.40
N GLU A 127 14.25 24.41 -39.67
CA GLU A 127 14.27 24.35 -38.20
C GLU A 127 13.27 25.39 -37.69
N GLN A 128 12.21 24.98 -36.97
CA GLN A 128 11.82 25.63 -35.71
C GLN A 128 10.70 24.86 -34.95
N PRO A 129 10.54 25.11 -33.64
CA PRO A 129 9.84 24.26 -32.69
C PRO A 129 8.47 24.80 -32.19
N LEU A 130 7.84 23.98 -31.33
CA LEU A 130 6.93 24.27 -30.20
C LEU A 130 5.43 24.51 -30.42
N ALA A 131 4.69 23.79 -29.55
CA ALA A 131 3.40 24.10 -28.92
C ALA A 131 2.17 24.05 -29.85
N THR A 132 0.98 23.61 -29.46
CA THR A 132 0.25 23.34 -28.21
C THR A 132 -0.64 22.11 -28.52
N ASP A 133 -1.07 21.29 -27.55
CA ASP A 133 -2.31 21.58 -26.84
C ASP A 133 -2.33 20.89 -25.48
N GLU A 134 -2.62 21.72 -24.49
CA GLU A 134 -3.24 21.32 -23.24
C GLU A 134 -4.49 20.50 -23.54
N ASP A 135 -4.61 19.32 -22.95
CA ASP A 135 -5.91 18.86 -22.49
C ASP A 135 -5.75 18.46 -21.03
N THR A 136 -5.81 19.49 -20.18
CA THR A 136 -5.94 19.34 -18.75
C THR A 136 -7.44 19.39 -18.43
N ASP A 137 -7.84 18.47 -17.54
CA ASP A 137 -9.10 18.38 -16.81
C ASP A 137 -10.34 17.75 -17.47
N ALA A 138 -10.58 16.50 -17.11
CA ALA A 138 -11.87 16.14 -16.51
C ALA A 138 -11.71 15.07 -15.41
N PRO A 139 -12.29 15.28 -14.21
CA PRO A 139 -12.19 14.36 -13.11
C PRO A 139 -13.34 13.34 -13.09
N ASN A 140 -13.04 12.25 -12.38
CA ASN A 140 -13.93 11.53 -11.47
C ASN A 140 -14.69 10.28 -11.95
N ASP A 141 -14.76 9.36 -10.97
CA ASP A 141 -15.69 8.26 -10.79
C ASP A 141 -15.70 7.14 -11.83
N THR A 142 -14.77 6.20 -11.66
CA THR A 142 -15.16 4.79 -11.76
C THR A 142 -14.89 4.13 -10.42
N VAL A 143 -15.87 4.33 -9.55
CA VAL A 143 -16.22 3.51 -8.39
C VAL A 143 -15.67 2.09 -8.56
N ILE A 144 -14.68 1.73 -7.74
CA ILE A 144 -14.33 0.33 -7.51
C ILE A 144 -15.52 -0.24 -6.75
N SER A 145 -16.53 -0.70 -7.50
CA SER A 145 -17.70 -1.36 -6.96
C SER A 145 -17.27 -2.76 -6.52
N ASP A 146 -16.96 -2.91 -5.24
CA ASP A 146 -16.90 -4.22 -4.60
C ASP A 146 -18.29 -4.84 -4.78
N GLY A 147 -18.35 -5.98 -5.45
CA GLY A 147 -19.58 -6.66 -5.86
C GLY A 147 -20.36 -7.27 -4.71
N ALA A 148 -20.55 -6.53 -3.61
CA ALA A 148 -21.40 -6.89 -2.50
C ALA A 148 -22.84 -6.42 -2.79
N VAL A 149 -23.57 -7.22 -3.56
CA VAL A 149 -25.03 -7.13 -3.59
C VAL A 149 -25.55 -7.67 -2.26
N PHE A 150 -25.86 -6.78 -1.31
CA PHE A 150 -26.64 -7.14 -0.13
C PHE A 150 -28.12 -6.94 -0.47
N GLU A 151 -28.80 -8.06 -0.70
CA GLU A 151 -30.26 -8.09 -0.72
C GLU A 151 -30.74 -8.04 0.74
N GLY A 152 -31.36 -6.91 1.15
CA GLY A 152 -32.22 -6.85 2.34
C GLY A 152 -31.60 -6.36 3.66
N ILE A 153 -31.21 -5.08 3.75
CA ILE A 153 -30.89 -4.43 5.06
C ILE A 153 -31.92 -3.36 5.46
N ILE A 154 -32.90 -3.05 4.61
CA ILE A 154 -34.01 -2.19 5.04
C ILE A 154 -35.28 -3.02 4.95
N ASP A 155 -35.59 -3.71 6.05
CA ASP A 155 -36.96 -4.09 6.35
C ASP A 155 -37.34 -3.53 7.72
N GLU A 156 -38.53 -2.93 7.70
CA GLU A 156 -39.18 -2.15 8.72
C GLU A 156 -39.56 -3.03 9.93
N LEU A 157 -39.08 -2.63 11.12
CA LEU A 157 -39.68 -2.88 12.43
C LEU A 157 -40.36 -4.25 12.66
N SER A 158 -39.69 -5.22 13.28
CA SER A 158 -40.38 -6.14 14.21
C SER A 158 -39.43 -6.98 15.08
N ASN A 159 -39.79 -7.03 16.37
CA ASN A 159 -39.12 -7.67 17.49
C ASN A 159 -38.71 -9.14 17.26
N THR A 160 -37.41 -9.47 17.31
CA THR A 160 -36.95 -10.80 17.76
C THR A 160 -35.57 -10.72 18.45
N THR A 161 -35.38 -11.60 19.43
CA THR A 161 -34.25 -11.70 20.39
C THR A 161 -32.87 -11.93 19.76
N PRO A 162 -31.77 -11.42 20.37
CA PRO A 162 -30.42 -11.59 19.82
C PRO A 162 -29.97 -13.03 20.04
N THR A 163 -29.83 -13.78 18.94
CA THR A 163 -29.16 -15.09 18.97
C THR A 163 -27.68 -14.84 18.72
N GLU A 164 -26.83 -15.27 19.67
CA GLU A 164 -25.38 -15.14 19.59
C GLU A 164 -24.82 -15.83 18.32
N THR A 165 -24.46 -15.03 17.32
CA THR A 165 -23.68 -15.51 16.17
C THR A 165 -22.21 -15.48 16.54
N LYS A 166 -21.67 -16.65 16.93
CA LYS A 166 -20.23 -16.88 17.08
C LYS A 166 -19.55 -16.65 15.73
N PHE A 167 -18.81 -15.55 15.61
CA PHE A 167 -17.90 -15.30 14.49
C PHE A 167 -16.83 -16.39 14.45
N SER A 168 -16.93 -17.30 13.49
CA SER A 168 -15.89 -18.27 13.17
C SER A 168 -15.21 -17.80 11.89
N VAL A 169 -14.10 -17.07 12.03
CA VAL A 169 -13.25 -16.70 10.89
C VAL A 169 -12.42 -17.93 10.52
N LYS A 170 -12.89 -18.72 9.54
CA LYS A 170 -12.02 -19.71 8.87
C LYS A 170 -10.99 -18.92 8.07
N SER A 171 -9.75 -18.91 8.56
CA SER A 171 -8.60 -18.36 7.86
C SER A 171 -8.51 -18.92 6.43
N TYR A 172 -8.49 -18.04 5.43
CA TYR A 172 -8.25 -18.40 4.03
C TYR A 172 -6.86 -19.04 3.90
N ASN A 173 -6.81 -20.35 3.62
CA ASN A 173 -5.58 -21.04 3.24
C ASN A 173 -5.47 -21.07 1.70
N PRO A 174 -4.51 -20.34 1.09
CA PRO A 174 -4.36 -20.30 -0.37
C PRO A 174 -3.97 -21.65 -0.99
N LEU A 175 -3.54 -22.63 -0.19
CA LEU A 175 -3.25 -23.99 -0.66
C LEU A 175 -4.51 -24.79 -1.07
N ASN A 176 -5.70 -24.33 -0.68
CA ASN A 176 -6.97 -24.96 -1.06
C ASN A 176 -7.41 -24.62 -2.49
N LEU A 177 -6.68 -23.76 -3.21
CA LEU A 177 -6.98 -23.35 -4.58
C LEU A 177 -6.28 -24.20 -5.65
N LEU A 178 -5.39 -25.12 -5.25
CA LEU A 178 -4.70 -25.99 -6.20
C LEU A 178 -5.49 -27.30 -6.35
N PRO A 179 -5.87 -27.71 -7.59
CA PRO A 179 -6.40 -29.04 -7.80
C PRO A 179 -5.34 -30.06 -7.37
N GLN A 180 -5.74 -30.98 -6.50
CA GLN A 180 -4.86 -32.01 -5.93
C GLN A 180 -4.18 -32.80 -7.06
N PHE A 181 -2.87 -32.63 -7.22
CA PHE A 181 -2.07 -33.49 -8.07
C PHE A 181 -1.93 -34.85 -7.40
N ASN A 182 -2.78 -35.81 -7.78
CA ASN A 182 -2.56 -37.21 -7.47
C ASN A 182 -1.43 -37.74 -8.37
N ALA A 183 -0.19 -37.64 -7.89
CA ALA A 183 0.93 -38.39 -8.45
C ALA A 183 0.90 -39.81 -7.87
N THR A 184 0.38 -40.77 -8.63
CA THR A 184 0.57 -42.19 -8.34
C THR A 184 2.02 -42.57 -8.68
N ARG A 185 2.69 -43.25 -7.75
CA ARG A 185 4.07 -43.71 -7.84
C ARG A 185 4.23 -44.87 -8.84
#